data_AF-A0A449B307-F1
#
_entry.id   AF-A0A449B307-F1
#
_cell.length_a   1.000
_cell.length_b   1.000
_cell.length_c   1.000
_cell.angle_alpha   90.00
_cell.angle_beta   90.00
_cell.angle_gamma   90.00
#
_symmetry.space_group_name_H-M   'P 1'
#
loop_
_entity.id
_entity.type
_entity.pdbx_description
1 polymer ?
#
loop_
_entity_poly.entity_id
_entity_poly.type
_entity_poly.pdbx_seq_one_letter_code
_entity_poly.pdbx_strand_id
1 'polypeptide(L)'
;MLKKKSKNPQQIEYQALIYQVFHDTVSQKDFVNQQKLLNTFEIQENLGLKSPHWLRILEKLKKFKNSQKNLLLRSFAVRWNRNEKFSFTKLVPSITTPDSNALDINLKNSTIAEENNLLEKFNLYLEELLSKGYKLELIKDTVIFKDKASNNFKILFSEGLLS
;
A
#
# COMPACT_ATOMS: atom_id res chain seq x y z
N MET A 1 -19.86 28.22 -13.08
CA MET A 1 -19.90 26.80 -13.52
C MET A 1 -18.51 26.38 -13.98
N LEU A 2 -17.80 25.56 -13.21
CA LEU A 2 -16.56 24.93 -13.68
C LEU A 2 -16.94 23.82 -14.67
N LYS A 3 -16.57 23.97 -15.95
CA LYS A 3 -16.72 22.90 -16.96
C LYS A 3 -16.02 21.64 -16.43
N LYS A 4 -16.73 20.52 -16.29
CA LYS A 4 -16.11 19.20 -16.10
C LYS A 4 -15.13 19.01 -17.27
N LYS A 5 -13.82 19.09 -17.04
CA LYS A 5 -12.82 18.70 -18.04
C LYS A 5 -13.05 17.23 -18.35
N SER A 6 -13.50 16.92 -19.56
CA SER A 6 -13.58 15.54 -20.04
C SER A 6 -12.17 14.98 -20.17
N LYS A 7 -11.99 13.69 -19.86
CA LYS A 7 -10.71 13.00 -20.08
C LYS A 7 -10.41 12.99 -21.58
N ASN A 8 -9.18 13.30 -21.97
CA ASN A 8 -8.78 13.18 -23.36
C ASN A 8 -8.49 11.69 -23.71
N PRO A 9 -8.44 11.31 -25.01
CA PRO A 9 -8.21 9.91 -25.42
C PRO A 9 -6.93 9.30 -24.82
N GLN A 10 -5.84 10.06 -24.79
CA GLN A 10 -4.55 9.61 -24.24
C GLN A 10 -4.63 9.29 -22.74
N GLN A 11 -5.41 10.05 -21.97
CA GLN A 11 -5.65 9.78 -20.56
C GLN A 11 -6.46 8.49 -20.38
N ILE A 12 -7.43 8.23 -21.26
CA ILE A 12 -8.24 7.00 -21.23
C ILE A 12 -7.35 5.79 -21.52
N GLU A 13 -6.55 5.84 -22.58
CA GLU A 13 -5.61 4.79 -22.95
C GLU A 13 -4.58 4.52 -21.84
N TYR A 14 -4.00 5.58 -21.27
CA TYR A 14 -3.05 5.45 -20.17
C TYR A 14 -3.68 4.80 -18.93
N GLN A 15 -4.90 5.19 -18.56
CA GLN A 15 -5.61 4.57 -17.45
C GLN A 15 -5.90 3.10 -17.72
N ALA A 16 -6.40 2.78 -18.92
CA ALA A 16 -6.68 1.40 -19.33
C ALA A 16 -5.42 0.52 -19.24
N LEU A 17 -4.27 1.04 -19.70
CA LEU A 17 -2.99 0.35 -19.59
C LEU A 17 -2.62 0.06 -18.13
N ILE A 18 -2.71 1.05 -17.25
CA ILE A 18 -2.35 0.88 -15.83
C ILE A 18 -3.27 -0.11 -15.13
N TYR A 19 -4.58 -0.06 -15.40
CA TYR A 19 -5.54 -1.02 -14.84
C TYR A 19 -5.34 -2.42 -15.39
N GLN A 20 -5.04 -2.56 -16.68
CA GLN A 20 -4.67 -3.86 -17.25
C GLN A 20 -3.43 -4.44 -16.56
N VAL A 21 -2.36 -3.63 -16.41
CA VAL A 21 -1.14 -4.06 -15.71
C VAL A 21 -1.44 -4.46 -14.26
N PHE A 22 -2.35 -3.75 -13.56
CA PHE A 22 -2.82 -4.17 -12.24
C PHE A 22 -3.48 -5.55 -12.27
N HIS A 23 -4.46 -5.78 -13.14
CA HIS A 23 -5.22 -7.04 -13.21
C HIS A 23 -4.33 -8.22 -13.63
N ASP A 24 -3.41 -7.99 -14.56
CA ASP A 24 -2.40 -8.96 -14.97
C ASP A 24 -1.51 -9.33 -13.77
N THR A 25 -1.11 -8.34 -12.96
CA THR A 25 -0.26 -8.51 -11.78
C THR A 25 -0.96 -9.30 -10.67
N VAL A 26 -2.23 -9.01 -10.38
CA VAL A 26 -3.03 -9.72 -9.37
C VAL A 26 -3.25 -11.20 -9.74
N SER A 27 -3.23 -11.51 -11.03
CA SER A 27 -3.39 -12.88 -11.54
C SER A 27 -2.11 -13.72 -11.47
N GLN A 28 -0.98 -13.14 -11.05
CA GLN A 28 0.31 -13.84 -10.98
C GLN A 28 0.47 -14.65 -9.70
N LYS A 29 1.25 -15.74 -9.77
CA LYS A 29 1.47 -16.64 -8.63
C LYS A 29 2.24 -16.00 -7.46
N ASP A 30 3.02 -14.98 -7.75
CA ASP A 30 3.81 -14.22 -6.78
C ASP A 30 3.05 -13.02 -6.20
N PHE A 31 1.76 -12.89 -6.52
CA PHE A 31 0.86 -11.96 -5.84
C PHE A 31 0.41 -12.51 -4.48
N VAL A 32 0.46 -11.65 -3.47
CA VAL A 32 0.03 -11.93 -2.10
C VAL A 32 -1.01 -10.89 -1.72
N ASN A 33 -2.27 -11.32 -1.67
CA ASN A 33 -3.37 -10.47 -1.22
C ASN A 33 -3.24 -10.11 0.27
N GLN A 34 -3.97 -9.08 0.70
CA GLN A 34 -3.86 -8.56 2.07
C GLN A 34 -4.13 -9.64 3.14
N GLN A 35 -5.16 -10.46 2.94
CA GLN A 35 -5.54 -11.49 3.91
C GLN A 35 -4.43 -12.52 4.09
N LYS A 36 -3.86 -13.01 2.99
CA LYS A 36 -2.76 -13.98 3.00
C LYS A 36 -1.52 -13.37 3.65
N LEU A 37 -1.22 -12.11 3.34
CA LEU A 37 -0.09 -11.38 3.91
C LEU A 37 -0.18 -11.32 5.44
N LEU A 38 -1.31 -10.85 5.96
CA LEU A 38 -1.55 -10.67 7.39
C LEU A 38 -1.63 -12.00 8.14
N ASN A 39 -2.38 -12.98 7.62
CA ASN A 39 -2.51 -14.29 8.25
C ASN A 39 -1.16 -15.04 8.35
N THR A 40 -0.33 -14.93 7.31
CA THR A 40 0.99 -15.58 7.31
C THR A 40 1.88 -14.96 8.40
N PHE A 41 1.88 -13.64 8.52
CA PHE A 41 2.62 -12.94 9.58
C PHE A 41 2.11 -13.31 10.97
N GLU A 42 0.79 -13.36 11.16
CA GLU A 42 0.16 -13.77 12.41
C GLU A 42 0.61 -15.16 12.86
N ILE A 43 0.62 -16.13 11.94
CA ILE A 43 1.05 -17.50 12.22
C ILE A 43 2.55 -17.54 12.54
N GLN A 44 3.40 -16.86 11.75
CA GLN A 44 4.86 -16.85 11.94
C GLN A 44 5.26 -16.26 13.29
N GLU A 45 4.58 -15.20 13.72
CA GLU A 45 4.86 -14.50 14.97
C GLU A 45 4.09 -15.08 16.17
N ASN A 46 3.37 -16.19 15.98
CA ASN A 46 2.51 -16.82 16.99
C ASN A 46 1.58 -15.79 17.67
N LEU A 47 1.02 -14.88 16.87
CA LEU A 47 0.11 -13.85 17.33
C LEU A 47 -1.25 -14.50 17.56
N GLY A 48 -1.52 -14.87 18.81
CA GLY A 48 -2.87 -15.31 19.18
C GLY A 48 -3.91 -14.24 18.79
N LEU A 49 -5.15 -14.68 18.56
CA LEU A 49 -6.32 -13.87 18.13
C LEU A 49 -6.60 -12.61 18.99
N LYS A 50 -5.86 -12.39 20.08
CA LYS A 50 -6.05 -11.32 21.07
C LYS A 50 -4.80 -10.48 21.34
N SER A 51 -3.73 -10.56 20.54
CA SER A 51 -2.55 -9.71 20.76
C SER A 51 -2.95 -8.22 20.67
N PRO A 52 -2.92 -7.46 21.77
CA PRO A 52 -3.47 -6.10 21.79
C PRO A 52 -2.61 -5.12 20.97
N HIS A 53 -1.31 -5.40 20.82
CA HIS A 53 -0.42 -4.61 19.97
C HIS A 53 -0.67 -4.91 18.49
N TRP A 54 -0.90 -6.18 18.13
CA TRP A 54 -1.23 -6.54 16.76
C TRP A 54 -2.59 -5.99 16.32
N LEU A 55 -3.62 -6.11 17.18
CA LEU A 55 -4.94 -5.52 16.91
C LEU A 55 -4.85 -4.01 16.68
N ARG A 56 -3.99 -3.29 17.42
CA ARG A 56 -3.74 -1.86 17.18
C ARG A 56 -3.09 -1.59 15.83
N ILE A 57 -2.16 -2.44 15.39
CA ILE A 57 -1.54 -2.33 14.06
C ILE A 57 -2.57 -2.58 12.95
N LEU A 58 -3.41 -3.60 13.09
CA LEU A 58 -4.51 -3.88 12.16
C LEU A 58 -5.51 -2.71 12.08
N GLU A 59 -5.85 -2.10 13.21
CA GLU A 59 -6.71 -0.91 13.25
C GLU A 59 -6.06 0.30 12.57
N LYS A 60 -4.73 0.48 12.70
CA LYS A 60 -3.99 1.51 11.95
C LYS A 60 -4.08 1.27 10.43
N LEU A 61 -3.88 0.04 9.97
CA LEU A 61 -4.03 -0.32 8.54
C LEU A 61 -5.46 -0.08 8.03
N LYS A 62 -6.47 -0.45 8.81
CA LYS A 62 -7.89 -0.21 8.50
C LYS A 62 -8.21 1.29 8.42
N LYS A 63 -7.68 2.10 9.34
CA LYS A 63 -7.81 3.57 9.30
C LYS A 63 -7.17 4.17 8.05
N PHE A 64 -6.03 3.65 7.60
CA PHE A 64 -5.38 4.15 6.39
C PHE A 64 -6.30 4.05 5.17
N LYS A 65 -7.00 2.92 5.01
CA LYS A 65 -7.97 2.72 3.93
C LYS A 65 -9.06 3.80 3.90
N ASN A 66 -9.49 4.28 5.06
CA ASN A 66 -10.65 5.18 5.17
C ASN A 66 -10.29 6.67 5.27
N SER A 67 -9.06 7.01 5.65
CA SER A 67 -8.73 8.37 6.09
C SER A 67 -7.94 9.22 5.08
N GLN A 68 -7.55 8.66 3.93
CA GLN A 68 -6.64 9.30 2.96
C GLN A 68 -5.36 9.90 3.59
N LYS A 69 -5.01 9.44 4.81
CA LYS A 69 -3.74 9.77 5.47
C LYS A 69 -2.62 8.96 4.83
N ASN A 70 -1.38 9.40 4.94
CA ASN A 70 -0.26 8.61 4.45
C ASN A 70 0.03 7.42 5.38
N LEU A 71 0.61 6.36 4.82
CA LEU A 71 1.11 5.21 5.56
C LEU A 71 2.64 5.28 5.59
N LEU A 72 3.22 5.36 6.78
CA LEU A 72 4.66 5.34 6.93
C LEU A 72 5.12 3.93 7.31
N LEU A 73 5.99 3.35 6.49
CA LEU A 73 6.68 2.08 6.73
C LEU A 73 8.18 2.34 6.84
N ARG A 74 8.97 1.31 7.15
CA ARG A 74 10.42 1.45 7.33
C ARG A 74 11.13 1.88 6.05
N SER A 75 10.89 1.16 4.95
CA SER A 75 11.61 1.37 3.68
C SER A 75 10.93 2.35 2.72
N PHE A 76 9.65 2.64 2.90
CA PHE A 76 8.89 3.53 2.03
C PHE A 76 7.68 4.12 2.74
N ALA A 77 7.05 5.12 2.12
CA ALA A 77 5.74 5.61 2.53
C ALA A 77 4.74 5.49 1.37
N VAL A 78 3.48 5.20 1.69
CA VAL A 78 2.37 5.29 0.74
C VAL A 78 1.67 6.63 0.97
N ARG A 79 1.72 7.51 -0.02
CA ARG A 79 1.12 8.85 0.03
C ARG A 79 0.00 9.01 -0.97
N TRP A 80 -1.05 9.73 -0.56
CA TRP A 80 -2.16 10.11 -1.42
C TRP A 80 -1.85 11.41 -2.14
N ASN A 81 -1.70 11.35 -3.46
CA ASN A 81 -1.28 12.46 -4.29
C ASN A 81 -2.30 12.77 -5.39
N ARG A 82 -2.36 14.03 -5.80
CA ARG A 82 -3.16 14.45 -6.95
C ARG A 82 -2.45 14.02 -8.23
N ASN A 83 -3.16 13.30 -9.09
CA ASN A 83 -2.64 12.92 -10.40
C ASN A 83 -3.71 13.15 -11.47
N GLU A 84 -3.57 14.24 -12.21
CA GLU A 84 -4.53 14.67 -13.23
C GLU A 84 -4.64 13.68 -14.40
N LYS A 85 -3.68 12.76 -14.55
CA LYS A 85 -3.80 11.65 -15.52
C LYS A 85 -4.87 10.64 -15.13
N PHE A 86 -5.23 10.54 -13.84
CA PHE A 86 -6.24 9.60 -13.33
C PHE A 86 -7.53 10.32 -12.93
N SER A 87 -7.40 11.38 -12.12
CA SER A 87 -8.52 12.14 -11.61
C SER A 87 -8.14 13.58 -11.28
N PHE A 88 -9.06 14.52 -11.55
CA PHE A 88 -8.91 15.91 -11.15
C PHE A 88 -9.29 16.17 -9.68
N THR A 89 -10.06 15.27 -9.08
CA THR A 89 -10.69 15.44 -7.76
C THR A 89 -10.35 14.35 -6.75
N LYS A 90 -10.08 13.12 -7.21
CA LYS A 90 -9.71 11.98 -6.35
C LYS A 90 -8.18 11.88 -6.24
N LEU A 91 -7.69 11.54 -5.06
CA LEU A 91 -6.28 11.25 -4.82
C LEU A 91 -5.97 9.81 -5.26
N VAL A 92 -4.73 9.58 -5.68
CA VAL A 92 -4.20 8.25 -6.01
C VAL A 92 -3.00 7.94 -5.11
N PRO A 93 -2.75 6.66 -4.80
CA PRO A 93 -1.62 6.29 -3.98
C PRO A 93 -0.33 6.36 -4.80
N SER A 94 0.76 6.66 -4.11
CA SER A 94 2.10 6.73 -4.69
C SER A 94 3.12 6.33 -3.64
N ILE A 95 4.26 5.80 -4.08
CA ILE A 95 5.37 5.48 -3.19
C ILE A 95 6.31 6.67 -3.11
N THR A 96 6.68 7.05 -1.90
CA THR A 96 7.71 8.07 -1.64
C THR A 96 8.74 7.54 -0.65
N THR A 97 9.84 8.29 -0.50
CA THR A 97 10.76 8.09 0.61
C THR A 97 10.01 8.25 1.94
N PRO A 98 10.37 7.47 2.97
CA PRO A 98 9.74 7.53 4.27
C PRO A 98 10.14 8.82 4.97
N ASP A 99 9.21 9.77 4.99
CA ASP A 99 9.31 11.03 5.70
C ASP A 99 8.04 11.22 6.53
N SER A 100 8.19 11.70 7.76
CA SER A 100 7.16 11.66 8.80
C SER A 100 6.46 13.01 8.95
N ASN A 101 5.15 13.01 8.77
CA ASN A 101 4.26 14.10 9.18
C ASN A 101 3.44 13.69 10.41
N ALA A 102 3.07 14.65 11.26
CA ALA A 102 2.27 14.42 12.48
C ALA A 102 0.90 13.77 12.21
N LEU A 103 0.39 13.88 10.97
CA LEU A 103 -0.89 13.29 10.58
C LEU A 103 -0.79 11.89 9.97
N ASP A 104 0.42 11.38 9.76
CA ASP A 104 0.64 10.08 9.11
C ASP A 104 0.26 8.91 10.03
N ILE A 105 -0.18 7.81 9.40
CA ILE A 105 -0.35 6.54 10.09
C ILE A 105 1.02 5.87 10.13
N ASN A 106 1.62 5.90 11.32
CA ASN A 106 2.94 5.34 11.54
C ASN A 106 2.88 3.84 11.83
N LEU A 107 3.41 3.05 10.88
CA LEU A 107 3.74 1.62 11.00
C LEU A 107 5.25 1.37 10.87
N LYS A 108 6.09 2.41 10.95
CA LYS A 108 7.54 2.31 10.92
C LYS A 108 8.09 1.97 12.31
N ASN A 109 7.58 2.60 13.36
CA ASN A 109 8.03 2.42 14.74
C ASN A 109 6.94 2.79 15.75
N SER A 110 7.20 2.48 17.03
CA SER A 110 6.36 2.87 18.16
C SER A 110 7.23 3.23 19.37
N THR A 111 6.72 4.10 20.25
CA THR A 111 7.35 4.37 21.54
C THR A 111 7.07 3.26 22.56
N ILE A 112 6.12 2.37 22.27
CA ILE A 112 5.78 1.20 23.08
C ILE A 112 6.65 0.04 22.60
N ALA A 113 7.52 -0.49 23.47
CA ALA A 113 8.56 -1.45 23.12
C ALA A 113 8.01 -2.71 22.41
N GLU A 114 6.93 -3.29 22.92
CA GLU A 114 6.33 -4.50 22.36
C GLU A 114 5.66 -4.25 21.00
N GLU A 115 5.02 -3.09 20.84
CA GLU A 115 4.47 -2.67 19.54
C GLU A 115 5.59 -2.40 18.55
N ASN A 116 6.68 -1.76 19.00
CA ASN A 116 7.83 -1.47 18.17
C ASN A 116 8.50 -2.75 17.65
N ASN A 117 8.71 -3.75 18.52
CA ASN A 117 9.23 -5.06 18.13
C ASN A 117 8.35 -5.73 17.06
N LEU A 118 7.02 -5.69 17.21
CA LEU A 118 6.11 -6.22 16.19
C LEU A 118 6.17 -5.45 14.87
N LEU A 119 6.26 -4.12 14.91
CA LEU A 119 6.43 -3.30 13.72
C LEU A 119 7.76 -3.59 13.02
N GLU A 120 8.85 -3.77 13.75
CA GLU A 120 10.15 -4.12 13.18
C GLU A 120 10.10 -5.45 12.42
N LYS A 121 9.51 -6.47 13.03
CA LYS A 121 9.30 -7.78 12.40
C LYS A 121 8.36 -7.70 11.21
N PHE A 122 7.26 -6.96 11.31
CA PHE A 122 6.33 -6.77 10.21
C PHE A 122 7.00 -6.09 9.02
N ASN A 123 7.78 -5.03 9.25
CA ASN A 123 8.53 -4.36 8.19
C ASN A 123 9.61 -5.28 7.58
N LEU A 124 10.30 -6.10 8.39
CA LEU A 124 11.26 -7.10 7.88
C LEU A 124 10.56 -8.11 6.96
N TYR A 125 9.41 -8.62 7.38
CA TYR A 125 8.61 -9.53 6.60
C TYR A 125 8.18 -8.93 5.24
N LEU A 126 7.70 -7.68 5.23
CA LEU A 126 7.35 -6.97 3.99
C LEU A 126 8.55 -6.80 3.07
N GLU A 127 9.68 -6.36 3.61
CA GLU A 127 10.90 -6.13 2.85
C GLU A 127 11.47 -7.43 2.27
N GLU A 128 11.44 -8.51 3.05
CA GLU A 128 11.88 -9.83 2.60
C GLU A 128 11.05 -10.30 1.39
N LEU A 129 9.73 -10.23 1.49
CA LEU A 129 8.83 -10.61 0.38
C LEU A 129 9.08 -9.74 -0.86
N LEU A 130 9.15 -8.42 -0.70
CA LEU A 130 9.40 -7.50 -1.80
C LEU A 130 10.77 -7.73 -2.44
N SER A 131 11.80 -8.05 -1.64
CA SER A 131 13.15 -8.36 -2.14
C SER A 131 13.20 -9.67 -2.92
N LYS A 132 12.38 -10.65 -2.53
CA LYS A 132 12.19 -11.93 -3.25
C LYS A 132 11.35 -11.79 -4.52
N GLY A 133 10.81 -10.59 -4.80
CA GLY A 133 10.04 -10.29 -5.99
C GLY A 133 8.53 -10.53 -5.86
N TYR A 134 8.03 -10.81 -4.64
CA TYR A 134 6.59 -10.89 -4.42
C TYR A 134 5.93 -9.52 -4.59
N LYS A 135 4.67 -9.56 -5.02
CA LYS A 135 3.78 -8.41 -5.21
C LYS A 135 2.74 -8.41 -4.11
N LEU A 136 2.64 -7.32 -3.35
CA LEU A 136 1.88 -7.29 -2.12
C LEU A 136 0.69 -6.34 -2.22
N GLU A 137 -0.49 -6.82 -1.86
CA GLU A 137 -1.64 -5.95 -1.57
C GLU A 137 -1.64 -5.62 -0.08
N LEU A 138 -0.96 -4.55 0.31
CA LEU A 138 -1.03 -4.07 1.69
C LEU A 138 -2.33 -3.30 1.95
N ILE A 139 -2.89 -2.71 0.90
CA ILE A 139 -4.12 -1.92 0.89
C ILE A 139 -4.97 -2.47 -0.24
N LYS A 140 -6.25 -2.73 0.04
CA LYS A 140 -7.19 -3.24 -0.97
C LYS A 140 -7.10 -2.42 -2.26
N ASP A 141 -7.16 -3.09 -3.41
CA ASP A 141 -7.16 -2.47 -4.74
C ASP A 141 -5.84 -1.77 -5.10
N THR A 142 -4.74 -2.18 -4.45
CA THR A 142 -3.37 -1.74 -4.76
C THR A 142 -2.39 -2.90 -4.85
N VAL A 143 -1.32 -2.73 -5.60
CA VAL A 143 -0.19 -3.68 -5.61
C VAL A 143 1.11 -2.92 -5.41
N ILE A 144 1.87 -3.29 -4.39
CA ILE A 144 3.20 -2.78 -4.10
C ILE A 144 4.22 -3.84 -4.49
N PHE A 145 5.26 -3.44 -5.21
CA PHE A 145 6.34 -4.35 -5.62
C PHE A 145 7.64 -3.59 -5.78
N LYS A 146 8.75 -4.35 -5.78
CA LYS A 146 10.07 -3.81 -6.07
C LYS A 146 10.39 -4.01 -7.54
N ASP A 147 10.60 -2.92 -8.26
CA ASP A 147 10.96 -2.93 -9.67
C ASP A 147 12.41 -3.39 -9.85
N LYS A 148 12.61 -4.49 -10.58
CA LYS A 148 13.96 -5.07 -10.76
C LYS A 148 14.92 -4.14 -11.51
N ALA A 149 14.41 -3.35 -12.45
CA ALA A 149 15.24 -2.48 -13.29
C ALA A 149 15.74 -1.23 -12.53
N SER A 150 14.84 -0.55 -11.80
CA SER A 150 15.17 0.67 -11.07
C SER A 150 15.53 0.44 -9.60
N ASN A 151 15.36 -0.77 -9.08
CA ASN A 151 15.51 -1.14 -7.66
C ASN A 151 14.59 -0.33 -6.71
N ASN A 152 13.61 0.40 -7.26
CA ASN A 152 12.67 1.23 -6.51
C ASN A 152 11.35 0.51 -6.26
N PHE A 153 10.67 0.87 -5.18
CA PHE A 153 9.31 0.43 -4.93
C PHE A 153 8.32 1.16 -5.83
N LYS A 154 7.37 0.43 -6.40
CA LYS A 154 6.29 0.95 -7.23
C LYS A 154 4.95 0.53 -6.66
N ILE A 155 3.92 1.29 -7.02
CA ILE A 155 2.53 0.98 -6.69
C ILE A 155 1.66 1.02 -7.94
N LEU A 156 0.81 0.02 -8.08
CA LEU A 156 -0.30 -0.03 -9.02
C LEU A 156 -1.61 0.02 -8.24
N PHE A 157 -2.70 0.40 -8.90
CA PHE A 157 -4.03 0.38 -8.31
C PHE A 157 -5.10 0.11 -9.37
N SER A 158 -6.22 -0.46 -8.95
CA SER A 158 -7.37 -0.69 -9.82
C SER A 158 -8.25 0.55 -9.95
N GLU A 159 -9.13 0.51 -10.94
CA GLU A 159 -10.25 1.44 -11.09
C GLU A 159 -11.16 1.46 -9.85
N GLY A 160 -11.24 0.35 -9.10
CA GLY A 160 -12.02 0.21 -7.88
C GLY A 160 -11.60 1.17 -6.76
N LEU A 161 -10.32 1.58 -6.75
CA LEU A 161 -9.81 2.58 -5.80
C LEU A 161 -10.42 3.98 -6.05
N LEU A 162 -10.87 4.23 -7.28
CA LEU A 162 -11.42 5.49 -7.73
C LEU A 162 -12.93 5.44 -7.97
N SER A 163 -13.61 4.33 -7.66
CA SER A 163 -15.08 4.30 -7.61
C SER A 163 -15.66 5.10 -6.44
#